data_AF-A0A0R1GZE8-F1
#
_entry.id   AF-A0A0R1GZE8-F1
#
_cell.length_a   1.000
_cell.length_b   1.000
_cell.length_c   1.000
_cell.angle_alpha   90.00
_cell.angle_beta   90.00
_cell.angle_gamma   90.00
#
_symmetry.space_group_name_H-M   'P 1'
#
loop_
_entity.id
_entity.type
_entity.pdbx_description
1 polymer ?
#
loop_
_entity_poly.entity_id
_entity_poly.type
_entity_poly.pdbx_seq_one_letter_code
_entity_poly.pdbx_strand_id
1 'polypeptide(L)'
;MKWMKFALAGSLGLALWGATTTAQAAKKVTLPAYPQHRVFTFKAKGTKVYSYPRAAYAHSKVLGTNLSTKKHWTVDKVVTINGKRYVRLANVTATKLQHGQVAESKGAAATKITGGYVALSKLKFHQQIVQMKSIKKTAYWTPTTTHDFWNMPAKTLGITAANHFGSSYGYKTIYAVQSLTTTTKKHYLYFETAAGKAIGWLPTSAVVKGTYPDNMKREMSRDGLTATKKVATLDKSGHIKIGIATANNQIQRVVMLKQNSQTMTYAYENGKAVRKITRSATGKLLSSKAITPVATLKFKLVATFDLQGQTYQGTISPQGKIDIPVYLGWIA
;
A
#
# COMPACT_ATOMS: atom_id res chain seq x y z
N MET A 1 24.35 13.36 37.70
CA MET A 1 23.04 12.69 37.54
C MET A 1 22.28 13.37 36.43
N LYS A 2 21.91 12.61 35.39
CA LYS A 2 21.38 13.10 34.11
C LYS A 2 19.85 13.22 34.14
N TRP A 3 19.37 14.26 33.46
CA TRP A 3 18.01 14.58 33.05
C TRP A 3 17.17 13.44 32.47
N MET A 4 15.84 13.58 32.53
CA MET A 4 14.86 13.19 31.50
C MET A 4 13.54 13.93 31.78
N LYS A 5 13.24 15.07 31.13
CA LYS A 5 12.55 15.23 29.84
C LYS A 5 11.34 14.31 29.64
N PHE A 6 10.16 14.91 29.76
CA PHE A 6 8.84 14.39 29.39
C PHE A 6 8.81 13.91 27.93
N ALA A 7 8.36 12.66 27.73
CA ALA A 7 7.90 12.16 26.44
C ALA A 7 6.41 11.79 26.56
N LEU A 8 5.58 12.53 25.83
CA LEU A 8 4.17 12.23 25.60
C LEU A 8 4.04 10.97 24.74
N ALA A 9 3.80 9.82 25.39
CA ALA A 9 3.33 8.61 24.74
C ALA A 9 1.80 8.51 24.93
N GLY A 10 1.05 8.91 23.90
CA GLY A 10 -0.40 8.73 23.83
C GLY A 10 -0.75 7.25 23.68
N SER A 11 -1.08 6.63 24.81
CA SER A 11 -1.61 5.29 24.98
C SER A 11 -3.03 5.16 24.42
N LEU A 12 -3.27 4.17 23.57
CA LEU A 12 -4.55 3.45 23.54
C LEU A 12 -4.24 1.95 23.57
N GLY A 13 -4.12 1.46 24.80
CA GLY A 13 -4.05 0.04 25.13
C GLY A 13 -5.38 -0.64 24.83
N LEU A 14 -5.32 -1.74 24.09
CA LEU A 14 -6.36 -2.76 24.04
C LEU A 14 -6.12 -3.72 25.20
N ALA A 15 -7.11 -3.82 26.08
CA ALA A 15 -7.09 -4.64 27.29
C ALA A 15 -6.93 -6.14 26.97
N LEU A 16 -6.04 -6.75 27.75
CA LEU A 16 -5.68 -8.17 27.86
C LEU A 16 -6.76 -8.97 28.59
N TRP A 17 -7.02 -10.20 28.14
CA TRP A 17 -7.33 -11.40 28.95
C TRP A 17 -6.69 -12.58 28.17
N GLY A 18 -5.52 -13.12 28.55
CA GLY A 18 -5.29 -14.26 29.48
C GLY A 18 -5.49 -15.61 28.75
N ALA A 19 -4.56 -16.59 28.66
CA ALA A 19 -3.26 -16.84 29.28
C ALA A 19 -2.40 -17.83 28.44
N THR A 20 -1.10 -17.87 28.77
CA THR A 20 -0.04 -18.86 28.45
C THR A 20 0.57 -18.90 27.04
N THR A 21 1.90 -18.83 27.04
CA THR A 21 2.84 -18.81 25.91
C THR A 21 3.33 -20.21 25.57
N THR A 22 3.27 -20.61 24.28
CA THR A 22 4.35 -21.35 23.61
C THR A 22 4.31 -21.10 22.09
N ALA A 23 5.49 -20.89 21.51
CA ALA A 23 5.91 -21.08 20.12
C ALA A 23 5.02 -20.58 18.95
N GLN A 24 5.56 -19.55 18.29
CA GLN A 24 5.48 -19.21 16.86
C GLN A 24 4.48 -20.01 15.99
N ALA A 25 3.22 -19.57 16.00
CA ALA A 25 2.32 -19.75 14.88
C ALA A 25 1.68 -18.40 14.59
N ALA A 26 1.77 -17.95 13.34
CA ALA A 26 1.16 -16.72 12.86
C ALA A 26 -0.27 -16.61 13.42
N LYS A 27 -0.48 -15.71 14.39
CA LYS A 27 -1.82 -15.44 14.92
C LYS A 27 -2.66 -14.97 13.74
N LYS A 28 -3.55 -15.85 13.27
CA LYS A 28 -4.59 -15.55 12.29
C LYS A 28 -5.18 -14.19 12.64
N VAL A 29 -5.11 -13.22 11.74
CA VAL A 29 -6.02 -12.07 11.82
C VAL A 29 -7.42 -12.66 11.80
N THR A 30 -8.04 -12.68 12.96
CA THR A 30 -9.33 -13.32 13.18
C THR A 30 -10.35 -12.30 12.73
N LEU A 31 -11.09 -12.59 11.65
CA LEU A 31 -12.25 -11.77 11.29
C LEU A 31 -13.15 -11.68 12.52
N PRO A 32 -13.77 -10.51 12.81
CA PRO A 32 -14.67 -10.39 13.93
C PRO A 32 -15.73 -11.50 13.85
N ALA A 33 -15.83 -12.32 14.91
CA ALA A 33 -16.73 -13.48 14.96
C ALA A 33 -18.21 -13.09 14.77
N TYR A 34 -18.54 -11.82 14.94
CA TYR A 34 -19.89 -11.25 14.92
C TYR A 34 -19.90 -9.90 14.15
N PRO A 35 -21.06 -9.34 13.73
CA PRO A 35 -21.16 -8.43 12.57
C PRO A 35 -20.55 -7.04 12.71
N GLN A 36 -19.64 -6.83 13.66
CA GLN A 36 -18.85 -5.61 13.75
C GLN A 36 -18.14 -5.35 12.42
N HIS A 37 -18.22 -4.09 11.99
CA HIS A 37 -17.70 -3.62 10.72
C HIS A 37 -18.28 -4.32 9.49
N ARG A 38 -19.41 -5.03 9.57
CA ARG A 38 -20.13 -5.49 8.36
C ARG A 38 -20.89 -4.33 7.72
N VAL A 39 -21.24 -4.50 6.44
CA VAL A 39 -21.99 -3.50 5.67
C VAL A 39 -23.48 -3.87 5.68
N PHE A 40 -24.32 -2.89 6.01
CA PHE A 40 -25.75 -3.05 6.10
C PHE A 40 -26.49 -1.93 5.35
N THR A 41 -27.70 -2.22 4.91
CA THR A 41 -28.70 -1.20 4.58
C THR A 41 -29.95 -1.40 5.41
N PHE A 42 -30.79 -0.37 5.51
CA PHE A 42 -32.12 -0.53 6.07
C PHE A 42 -33.02 -1.29 5.09
N LYS A 43 -33.87 -2.18 5.61
CA LYS A 43 -34.89 -2.87 4.81
C LYS A 43 -36.02 -1.95 4.35
N ALA A 44 -36.35 -0.93 5.14
CA ALA A 44 -37.43 0.01 4.87
C ALA A 44 -37.07 1.47 5.23
N LYS A 45 -37.64 2.42 4.49
CA LYS A 45 -37.70 3.84 4.87
C LYS A 45 -38.54 4.00 6.15
N GLY A 46 -38.35 5.08 6.89
CA GLY A 46 -39.08 5.37 8.13
C GLY A 46 -38.64 4.54 9.35
N THR A 47 -37.66 3.65 9.20
CA THR A 47 -37.14 2.86 10.33
C THR A 47 -36.54 3.81 11.38
N LYS A 48 -37.06 3.75 12.61
CA LYS A 48 -36.62 4.57 13.76
C LYS A 48 -35.25 4.10 14.26
N VAL A 49 -34.38 5.07 14.54
CA VAL A 49 -33.09 4.90 15.21
C VAL A 49 -33.20 5.44 16.63
N TYR A 50 -32.72 4.69 17.61
CA TYR A 50 -32.91 4.98 19.02
C TYR A 50 -31.59 5.34 19.71
N SER A 51 -31.64 6.15 20.76
CA SER A 51 -30.49 6.45 21.63
C SER A 51 -30.01 5.24 22.41
N TYR A 52 -30.94 4.34 22.77
CA TYR A 52 -30.69 3.09 23.46
C TYR A 52 -31.58 1.97 22.88
N PRO A 53 -31.24 0.68 23.04
CA PRO A 53 -32.12 -0.40 22.60
C PRO A 53 -33.53 -0.29 23.20
N ARG A 54 -34.54 -0.19 22.34
CA ARG A 54 -35.95 0.02 22.74
C ARG A 54 -36.50 -1.13 23.62
N ALA A 55 -36.01 -2.35 23.44
CA ALA A 55 -36.39 -3.50 24.27
C ALA A 55 -35.83 -3.44 25.70
N ALA A 56 -34.78 -2.65 25.93
CA ALA A 56 -34.20 -2.42 27.25
C ALA A 56 -34.89 -1.26 27.96
N TYR A 57 -35.26 -0.24 27.19
CA TYR A 57 -35.86 0.98 27.69
C TYR A 57 -36.99 1.44 26.76
N ALA A 58 -38.23 1.20 27.21
CA ALA A 58 -39.43 1.45 26.44
C ALA A 58 -39.62 2.94 26.07
N HIS A 59 -39.00 3.87 26.81
CA HIS A 59 -39.05 5.31 26.53
C HIS A 59 -37.80 5.83 25.81
N SER A 60 -36.98 4.95 25.20
CA SER A 60 -35.78 5.38 24.49
C SER A 60 -36.09 6.43 23.42
N LYS A 61 -35.40 7.57 23.50
CA LYS A 61 -35.53 8.69 22.55
C LYS A 61 -35.23 8.24 21.13
N VAL A 62 -36.08 8.62 20.19
CA VAL A 62 -35.86 8.45 18.75
C VAL A 62 -34.89 9.54 18.30
N LEU A 63 -33.72 9.15 17.80
CA LEU A 63 -32.71 10.05 17.28
C LEU A 63 -32.99 10.50 15.85
N GLY A 64 -33.80 9.73 15.12
CA GLY A 64 -34.23 10.05 13.77
C GLY A 64 -34.86 8.84 13.07
N THR A 65 -35.29 9.06 11.84
CA THR A 65 -35.84 8.02 10.96
C THR A 65 -34.98 7.90 9.71
N ASN A 66 -34.71 6.66 9.29
CA ASN A 66 -33.94 6.42 8.09
C ASN A 66 -34.75 6.80 6.84
N LEU A 67 -34.16 7.59 5.95
CA LEU A 67 -34.79 8.04 4.71
C LEU A 67 -34.36 7.23 3.47
N SER A 68 -33.36 6.35 3.58
CA SER A 68 -32.78 5.63 2.44
C SER A 68 -32.55 4.15 2.70
N THR A 69 -33.03 3.29 1.80
CA THR A 69 -32.74 1.85 1.79
C THR A 69 -31.45 1.51 1.03
N LYS A 70 -30.82 2.51 0.40
CA LYS A 70 -29.57 2.36 -0.38
C LYS A 70 -28.33 2.81 0.38
N LYS A 71 -28.48 3.66 1.41
CA LYS A 71 -27.33 4.14 2.22
C LYS A 71 -26.72 2.99 3.01
N HIS A 72 -25.41 2.81 2.85
CA HIS A 72 -24.65 1.82 3.59
C HIS A 72 -24.30 2.31 4.99
N TRP A 73 -24.45 1.42 5.96
CA TRP A 73 -24.12 1.60 7.35
C TRP A 73 -23.21 0.47 7.81
N THR A 74 -22.46 0.75 8.87
CA THR A 74 -21.76 -0.29 9.59
C THR A 74 -22.24 -0.39 11.01
N VAL A 75 -21.89 -1.50 11.65
CA VAL A 75 -22.22 -1.80 13.02
C VAL A 75 -20.93 -1.82 13.81
N ASP A 76 -20.84 -1.02 14.86
CA ASP A 76 -19.68 -1.03 15.76
C ASP A 76 -19.97 -1.79 17.07
N LYS A 77 -21.24 -1.88 17.48
CA LYS A 77 -21.68 -2.61 18.66
C LYS A 77 -22.93 -3.45 18.39
N VAL A 78 -22.98 -4.65 18.95
CA VAL A 78 -24.15 -5.54 18.96
C VAL A 78 -24.51 -5.83 20.41
N VAL A 79 -25.79 -5.75 20.74
CA VAL A 79 -26.32 -6.09 22.07
C VAL A 79 -27.56 -6.97 21.93
N THR A 80 -27.73 -7.94 22.82
CA THR A 80 -28.91 -8.80 22.88
C THR A 80 -29.68 -8.46 24.13
N ILE A 81 -30.96 -8.12 23.99
CA ILE A 81 -31.81 -7.70 25.11
C ILE A 81 -33.18 -8.35 24.93
N ASN A 82 -33.60 -9.13 25.92
CA ASN A 82 -34.86 -9.88 25.91
C ASN A 82 -35.03 -10.69 24.62
N GLY A 83 -33.98 -11.43 24.23
CA GLY A 83 -33.93 -12.22 22.99
C GLY A 83 -33.83 -11.42 21.68
N LYS A 84 -33.94 -10.09 21.73
CA LYS A 84 -33.88 -9.22 20.55
C LYS A 84 -32.50 -8.62 20.38
N ARG A 85 -31.93 -8.73 19.18
CA ARG A 85 -30.62 -8.17 18.85
C ARG A 85 -30.75 -6.73 18.35
N TYR A 86 -30.03 -5.82 18.98
CA TYR A 86 -29.86 -4.44 18.54
C TYR A 86 -28.42 -4.20 18.12
N VAL A 87 -28.25 -3.30 17.15
CA VAL A 87 -26.95 -2.86 16.68
C VAL A 87 -26.84 -1.35 16.73
N ARG A 88 -25.68 -0.85 17.12
CA ARG A 88 -25.35 0.57 17.03
C ARG A 88 -24.80 0.85 15.64
N LEU A 89 -25.43 1.78 14.95
CA LEU A 89 -25.04 2.21 13.61
C LEU A 89 -23.89 3.21 13.65
N ALA A 90 -22.98 3.05 12.71
CA ALA A 90 -21.91 3.99 12.38
C ALA A 90 -21.84 4.16 10.85
N ASN A 91 -21.20 5.23 10.39
CA ASN A 91 -20.99 5.44 8.96
C ASN A 91 -19.98 4.44 8.39
N VAL A 92 -20.18 4.04 7.13
CA VAL A 92 -19.15 3.29 6.41
C VAL A 92 -18.02 4.22 6.01
N THR A 93 -16.78 3.89 6.37
CA THR A 93 -15.59 4.70 6.08
C THR A 93 -14.46 3.85 5.49
N ALA A 94 -13.74 4.46 4.56
CA ALA A 94 -12.52 3.93 3.96
C ALA A 94 -11.47 5.04 3.96
N THR A 95 -10.68 5.11 5.03
CA THR A 95 -9.71 6.17 5.24
C THR A 95 -8.42 5.85 4.51
N LYS A 96 -8.05 6.67 3.53
CA LYS A 96 -6.74 6.58 2.87
C LYS A 96 -5.69 7.27 3.74
N LEU A 97 -4.43 6.88 3.60
CA LEU A 97 -3.34 7.72 4.07
C LEU A 97 -3.31 8.99 3.20
N GLN A 98 -2.99 10.11 3.81
CA GLN A 98 -2.84 11.35 3.08
C GLN A 98 -1.49 11.29 2.35
N HIS A 99 -1.58 11.21 1.03
CA HIS A 99 -0.49 11.54 0.11
C HIS A 99 -0.71 13.00 -0.24
N GLY A 100 0.31 13.84 -0.08
CA GLY A 100 0.08 15.23 0.21
C GLY A 100 -0.85 15.95 -0.76
N GLN A 101 -1.98 16.32 -0.19
CA GLN A 101 -2.65 17.59 -0.27
C GLN A 101 -3.31 17.76 1.10
N VAL A 102 -3.32 18.99 1.63
CA VAL A 102 -4.12 19.30 2.82
C VAL A 102 -5.56 18.98 2.46
N ALA A 103 -6.15 18.04 3.19
CA ALA A 103 -7.54 17.67 2.97
C ALA A 103 -8.40 18.94 3.10
N GLU A 104 -9.13 19.30 2.03
CA GLU A 104 -10.19 20.29 2.14
C GLU A 104 -11.16 19.81 3.22
N SER A 105 -11.23 20.56 4.32
CA SER A 105 -12.21 20.30 5.36
C SER A 105 -13.59 20.59 4.78
N LYS A 106 -14.28 19.55 4.30
CA LYS A 106 -15.68 19.69 3.91
C LYS A 106 -16.50 19.97 5.16
N GLY A 107 -17.05 21.18 5.22
CA GLY A 107 -17.94 21.65 6.28
C GLY A 107 -19.06 20.65 6.55
N ALA A 108 -19.26 20.34 7.82
CA ALA A 108 -20.32 19.48 8.28
C ALA A 108 -21.67 20.22 8.15
N ALA A 109 -22.53 19.76 7.23
CA ALA A 109 -23.94 20.12 7.26
C ALA A 109 -24.71 19.18 8.23
N ALA A 110 -25.34 19.77 9.25
CA ALA A 110 -26.41 19.19 10.06
C ALA A 110 -27.61 18.82 9.15
N THR A 111 -28.46 17.81 9.33
CA THR A 111 -28.98 17.04 10.48
C THR A 111 -29.16 15.56 10.04
N LYS A 112 -28.05 14.82 9.89
CA LYS A 112 -28.09 13.41 9.47
C LYS A 112 -27.99 12.50 10.68
N ILE A 113 -28.70 11.36 10.69
CA ILE A 113 -28.45 10.28 11.65
C ILE A 113 -26.93 10.03 11.70
N THR A 114 -26.30 10.34 12.83
CA THR A 114 -24.87 10.18 13.06
C THR A 114 -24.54 8.82 13.68
N GLY A 115 -25.57 8.16 14.25
CA GLY A 115 -25.49 6.83 14.83
C GLY A 115 -26.73 6.51 15.68
N GLY A 116 -26.68 5.40 16.40
CA GLY A 116 -27.75 4.98 17.32
C GLY A 116 -28.16 3.51 17.13
N TYR A 117 -29.00 3.01 18.03
CA TYR A 117 -29.42 1.61 18.08
C TYR A 117 -30.62 1.34 17.16
N VAL A 118 -30.52 0.25 16.39
CA VAL A 118 -31.59 -0.28 15.54
C VAL A 118 -31.68 -1.78 15.76
N ALA A 119 -32.89 -2.34 15.72
CA ALA A 119 -33.08 -3.79 15.75
C ALA A 119 -32.43 -4.43 14.51
N LEU A 120 -31.57 -5.44 14.70
CA LEU A 120 -30.83 -6.10 13.62
C LEU A 120 -31.77 -6.66 12.53
N SER A 121 -32.96 -7.12 12.92
CA SER A 121 -33.98 -7.64 12.01
C SER A 121 -34.47 -6.61 10.97
N LYS A 122 -34.29 -5.31 11.23
CA LYS A 122 -34.66 -4.22 10.30
C LYS A 122 -33.55 -3.87 9.30
N LEU A 123 -32.41 -4.56 9.36
CA LEU A 123 -31.27 -4.34 8.49
C LEU A 123 -31.05 -5.51 7.53
N LYS A 124 -30.60 -5.21 6.32
CA LYS A 124 -30.14 -6.17 5.32
C LYS A 124 -28.62 -6.19 5.33
N PHE A 125 -28.05 -7.37 5.55
CA PHE A 125 -26.60 -7.59 5.47
C PHE A 125 -26.15 -7.68 4.01
N HIS A 126 -25.01 -7.05 3.71
CA HIS A 126 -24.36 -7.14 2.41
C HIS A 126 -22.99 -7.80 2.57
N GLN A 127 -22.89 -9.05 2.15
CA GLN A 127 -21.62 -9.76 2.10
C GLN A 127 -20.71 -9.11 1.05
N GLN A 128 -19.50 -8.74 1.47
CA GLN A 128 -18.48 -8.16 0.58
C GLN A 128 -17.31 -9.12 0.32
N ILE A 129 -17.13 -10.11 1.20
CA ILE A 129 -16.05 -11.09 1.16
C ILE A 129 -16.68 -12.45 0.92
N VAL A 130 -16.30 -13.10 -0.18
CA VAL A 130 -16.72 -14.47 -0.51
C VAL A 130 -15.90 -15.45 0.30
N GLN A 131 -14.59 -15.27 0.30
CA GLN A 131 -13.66 -16.19 0.93
C GLN A 131 -12.47 -15.44 1.50
N MET A 132 -12.02 -15.89 2.65
CA MET A 132 -10.72 -15.53 3.22
C MET A 132 -10.08 -16.80 3.76
N LYS A 133 -8.86 -17.10 3.33
CA LYS A 133 -8.15 -18.33 3.72
C LYS A 133 -6.68 -18.05 3.99
N SER A 134 -6.11 -18.85 4.89
CA SER A 134 -4.66 -18.88 5.08
C SER A 134 -4.01 -19.58 3.90
N ILE A 135 -2.80 -19.15 3.55
CA ILE A 135 -2.01 -19.74 2.47
C ILE A 135 -0.60 -20.03 2.99
N LYS A 136 0.14 -20.89 2.29
CA LYS A 136 1.56 -21.09 2.58
C LYS A 136 2.29 -19.76 2.47
N LYS A 137 3.11 -19.43 3.47
CA LYS A 137 3.94 -18.22 3.49
C LYS A 137 4.77 -18.16 2.20
N THR A 138 4.51 -17.16 1.36
CA THR A 138 5.05 -17.08 0.01
C THR A 138 5.65 -15.70 -0.22
N ALA A 139 6.86 -15.64 -0.78
CA ALA A 139 7.53 -14.39 -1.09
C ALA A 139 6.86 -13.63 -2.24
N TYR A 140 6.74 -12.31 -2.07
CA TYR A 140 6.31 -11.34 -3.06
C TYR A 140 7.12 -10.05 -2.89
N TRP A 141 6.97 -9.12 -3.83
CA TRP A 141 7.49 -7.77 -3.72
C TRP A 141 6.62 -6.81 -4.52
N THR A 142 6.66 -5.51 -4.19
CA THR A 142 5.94 -4.49 -4.95
C THR A 142 6.91 -3.78 -5.92
N PRO A 143 6.59 -3.70 -7.21
CA PRO A 143 7.41 -2.97 -8.18
C PRO A 143 7.25 -1.46 -8.09
N THR A 144 6.21 -0.98 -7.40
CA THR A 144 5.94 0.42 -7.17
C THR A 144 5.58 0.66 -5.70
N THR A 145 5.59 1.94 -5.30
CA THR A 145 5.19 2.40 -3.96
C THR A 145 3.82 3.07 -3.95
N THR A 146 3.06 2.96 -5.05
CA THR A 146 1.81 3.70 -5.28
C THR A 146 0.59 3.08 -4.59
N HIS A 147 0.74 1.90 -3.99
CA HIS A 147 -0.33 1.21 -3.29
C HIS A 147 -0.02 1.15 -1.81
N ASP A 148 -0.87 1.78 -1.01
CA ASP A 148 -0.80 1.66 0.44
C ASP A 148 -1.36 0.33 0.90
N PHE A 149 -0.82 -0.15 2.01
CA PHE A 149 -1.30 -1.33 2.69
C PHE A 149 -2.51 -0.96 3.54
N TRP A 150 -3.53 -1.82 3.49
CA TRP A 150 -4.76 -1.63 4.24
C TRP A 150 -4.89 -2.62 5.39
N ASN A 151 -5.52 -2.21 6.48
CA ASN A 151 -5.87 -3.14 7.57
C ASN A 151 -6.86 -4.23 7.10
N MET A 152 -7.73 -3.88 6.14
CA MET A 152 -8.61 -4.73 5.35
C MET A 152 -8.83 -4.04 4.00
N PRO A 153 -9.00 -4.77 2.88
CA PRO A 153 -9.12 -4.13 1.58
C PRO A 153 -10.25 -3.10 1.56
N ALA A 154 -10.01 -1.96 0.91
CA ALA A 154 -10.94 -0.85 0.90
C ALA A 154 -12.38 -1.29 0.56
N LYS A 155 -13.35 -0.83 1.37
CA LYS A 155 -14.79 -1.12 1.22
C LYS A 155 -15.20 -2.59 1.37
N THR A 156 -14.32 -3.49 1.83
CA THR A 156 -14.71 -4.88 2.16
C THR A 156 -15.37 -5.01 3.53
N LEU A 157 -15.07 -4.08 4.43
CA LEU A 157 -15.75 -3.87 5.69
C LEU A 157 -16.29 -2.45 5.73
N GLY A 158 -17.15 -2.19 6.71
CA GLY A 158 -17.74 -0.90 6.97
C GLY A 158 -16.75 0.11 7.54
N ILE A 159 -15.66 -0.32 8.19
CA ILE A 159 -14.55 0.58 8.54
C ILE A 159 -13.26 -0.07 8.05
N THR A 160 -12.56 0.64 7.17
CA THR A 160 -11.27 0.21 6.60
C THR A 160 -10.33 1.41 6.57
N ALA A 161 -9.04 1.16 6.73
CA ALA A 161 -8.03 2.21 6.68
C ALA A 161 -6.73 1.69 6.08
N ALA A 162 -6.07 2.55 5.30
CA ALA A 162 -4.67 2.37 4.96
C ALA A 162 -3.82 2.59 6.22
N ASN A 163 -2.96 1.63 6.56
CA ASN A 163 -2.18 1.62 7.80
C ASN A 163 -0.67 1.77 7.56
N HIS A 164 -0.18 1.49 6.35
CA HIS A 164 1.20 1.78 5.96
C HIS A 164 1.28 2.30 4.53
N PHE A 165 2.18 3.26 4.31
CA PHE A 165 2.50 3.75 2.99
C PHE A 165 3.13 2.64 2.14
N GLY A 166 2.82 2.64 0.84
CA GLY A 166 3.50 1.76 -0.11
C GLY A 166 5.03 1.93 -0.09
N SER A 167 5.52 3.14 0.18
CA SER A 167 6.95 3.47 0.32
C SER A 167 7.65 2.75 1.48
N SER A 168 6.94 2.38 2.54
CA SER A 168 7.53 1.70 3.70
C SER A 168 8.02 0.29 3.37
N TYR A 169 7.34 -0.39 2.45
CA TYR A 169 7.61 -1.79 2.07
C TYR A 169 7.80 -2.00 0.57
N GLY A 170 7.97 -0.91 -0.18
CA GLY A 170 8.40 -0.96 -1.58
C GLY A 170 9.79 -1.55 -1.73
N TYR A 171 10.06 -2.14 -2.90
CA TYR A 171 11.41 -2.56 -3.32
C TYR A 171 12.10 -3.53 -2.36
N LYS A 172 11.32 -4.35 -1.66
CA LYS A 172 11.81 -5.40 -0.76
C LYS A 172 10.88 -6.60 -0.80
N THR A 173 11.40 -7.74 -0.35
CA THR A 173 10.62 -8.96 -0.23
C THR A 173 9.68 -8.86 0.97
N ILE A 174 8.40 -9.12 0.73
CA ILE A 174 7.31 -9.25 1.70
C ILE A 174 6.69 -10.65 1.54
N TYR A 175 5.95 -11.13 2.54
CA TYR A 175 5.44 -12.49 2.55
C TYR A 175 3.93 -12.52 2.67
N ALA A 176 3.26 -13.11 1.68
CA ALA A 176 1.83 -13.33 1.73
C ALA A 176 1.52 -14.56 2.60
N VAL A 177 0.58 -14.41 3.54
CA VAL A 177 0.15 -15.49 4.45
C VAL A 177 -1.35 -15.72 4.46
N GLN A 178 -2.14 -14.80 3.90
CA GLN A 178 -3.58 -15.00 3.68
C GLN A 178 -4.00 -14.46 2.31
N SER A 179 -5.10 -15.00 1.79
CA SER A 179 -5.76 -14.54 0.56
C SER A 179 -7.23 -14.23 0.83
N LEU A 180 -7.74 -13.21 0.15
CA LEU A 180 -9.13 -12.77 0.23
C LEU A 180 -9.71 -12.58 -1.17
N THR A 181 -10.92 -13.09 -1.39
CA THR A 181 -11.71 -12.89 -2.61
C THR A 181 -12.99 -12.15 -2.27
N THR A 182 -13.24 -11.02 -2.93
CA THR A 182 -14.48 -10.24 -2.76
C THR A 182 -15.63 -10.79 -3.58
N THR A 183 -16.86 -10.36 -3.29
CA THR A 183 -18.05 -10.67 -4.12
C THR A 183 -17.94 -10.12 -5.54
N THR A 184 -17.13 -9.06 -5.72
CA THR A 184 -16.76 -8.51 -7.03
C THR A 184 -15.58 -9.22 -7.69
N LYS A 185 -15.20 -10.42 -7.21
CA LYS A 185 -14.10 -11.25 -7.73
C LYS A 185 -12.72 -10.58 -7.71
N LYS A 186 -12.52 -9.57 -6.87
CA LYS A 186 -11.19 -8.98 -6.64
C LYS A 186 -10.40 -9.83 -5.66
N HIS A 187 -9.12 -10.01 -5.94
CA HIS A 187 -8.22 -10.80 -5.11
C HIS A 187 -7.22 -9.93 -4.38
N TYR A 188 -7.05 -10.22 -3.09
CA TYR A 188 -6.14 -9.52 -2.20
C TYR A 188 -5.28 -10.52 -1.43
N LEU A 189 -4.08 -10.08 -1.06
CA LEU A 189 -3.15 -10.82 -0.24
C LEU A 189 -2.82 -10.02 1.01
N TYR A 190 -2.77 -10.69 2.15
CA TYR A 190 -2.29 -10.12 3.40
C TYR A 190 -0.81 -10.41 3.57
N PHE A 191 -0.05 -9.37 3.89
CA PHE A 191 1.40 -9.43 3.96
C PHE A 191 1.94 -9.25 5.38
N GLU A 192 3.05 -9.92 5.62
CA GLU A 192 3.93 -9.75 6.76
C GLU A 192 5.39 -9.60 6.31
N THR A 193 6.23 -9.09 7.21
CA THR A 193 7.68 -9.08 7.03
C THR A 193 8.25 -10.51 7.15
N ALA A 194 9.54 -10.69 6.82
CA ALA A 194 10.23 -11.96 7.05
C ALA A 194 10.07 -12.44 8.51
N ALA A 195 10.21 -11.51 9.46
CA ALA A 195 10.09 -11.73 10.89
C ALA A 195 8.63 -11.91 11.40
N GLY A 196 7.64 -11.96 10.52
CA GLY A 196 6.23 -12.17 10.90
C GLY A 196 5.50 -10.93 11.41
N LYS A 197 6.13 -9.74 11.35
CA LYS A 197 5.43 -8.48 11.65
C LYS A 197 4.37 -8.20 10.59
N ALA A 198 3.13 -7.99 11.03
CA ALA A 198 2.00 -7.59 10.20
C ALA A 198 2.29 -6.32 9.38
N ILE A 199 1.88 -6.35 8.10
CA ILE A 199 1.92 -5.19 7.21
C ILE A 199 0.48 -4.82 6.83
N GLY A 200 -0.21 -5.64 6.04
CA GLY A 200 -1.57 -5.32 5.59
C GLY A 200 -1.91 -5.95 4.25
N TRP A 201 -3.07 -5.56 3.72
CA TRP A 201 -3.63 -6.09 2.47
C TRP A 201 -3.24 -5.23 1.26
N LEU A 202 -2.86 -5.90 0.18
CA LEU A 202 -2.75 -5.32 -1.16
C LEU A 202 -3.53 -6.15 -2.18
N PRO A 203 -4.01 -5.54 -3.28
CA PRO A 203 -4.54 -6.30 -4.40
C PRO A 203 -3.42 -7.15 -5.02
N THR A 204 -3.74 -8.36 -5.49
CA THR A 204 -2.76 -9.25 -6.14
C THR A 204 -2.09 -8.60 -7.34
N SER A 205 -2.77 -7.69 -8.04
CA SER A 205 -2.22 -6.95 -9.18
C SER A 205 -1.13 -5.94 -8.81
N ALA A 206 -0.97 -5.57 -7.54
CA ALA A 206 0.06 -4.63 -7.08
C ALA A 206 1.38 -5.32 -6.69
N VAL A 207 1.45 -6.64 -6.74
CA VAL A 207 2.61 -7.42 -6.29
C VAL A 207 3.08 -8.40 -7.36
N VAL A 208 4.36 -8.74 -7.29
CA VAL A 208 4.98 -9.78 -8.11
C VAL A 208 5.41 -10.92 -7.18
N LYS A 209 5.09 -12.16 -7.57
CA LYS A 209 5.49 -13.36 -6.82
C LYS A 209 7.00 -13.59 -6.92
N GLY A 210 7.63 -13.97 -5.81
CA GLY A 210 9.07 -14.22 -5.70
C GLY A 210 9.77 -13.23 -4.76
N THR A 211 11.08 -13.34 -4.67
CA THR A 211 11.93 -12.39 -3.92
C THR A 211 12.19 -11.14 -4.76
N TYR A 212 12.37 -9.99 -4.09
CA TYR A 212 12.78 -8.77 -4.79
C TYR A 212 14.14 -8.97 -5.49
N PRO A 213 14.22 -8.80 -6.81
CA PRO A 213 15.47 -9.01 -7.54
C PRO A 213 16.39 -7.80 -7.38
N ASP A 214 17.71 -8.04 -7.38
CA ASP A 214 18.68 -6.98 -7.64
C ASP A 214 18.65 -6.63 -9.14
N ASN A 215 17.77 -5.69 -9.49
CA ASN A 215 17.55 -5.24 -10.86
C ASN A 215 18.83 -4.67 -11.49
N MET A 216 19.67 -3.99 -10.69
CA MET A 216 20.90 -3.40 -11.20
C MET A 216 21.92 -4.48 -11.52
N LYS A 217 22.17 -5.39 -10.58
CA LYS A 217 23.07 -6.54 -10.80
C LYS A 217 22.62 -7.35 -12.01
N ARG A 218 21.31 -7.67 -12.11
CA ARG A 218 20.74 -8.43 -13.22
C ARG A 218 21.09 -7.84 -14.59
N GLU A 219 20.85 -6.54 -14.79
CA GLU A 219 21.11 -5.92 -16.10
C GLU A 219 22.59 -5.66 -16.36
N MET A 220 23.38 -5.43 -15.31
CA MET A 220 24.82 -5.22 -15.41
C MET A 220 25.59 -6.53 -15.70
N SER A 221 25.02 -7.70 -15.44
CA SER A 221 25.61 -9.02 -15.77
C SER A 221 24.90 -9.75 -16.91
N ARG A 222 23.84 -9.17 -17.47
CA ARG A 222 23.07 -9.81 -18.55
C ARG A 222 23.94 -10.05 -19.78
N ASP A 223 23.70 -11.16 -20.47
CA ASP A 223 24.39 -11.59 -21.70
C ASP A 223 25.89 -11.88 -21.49
N GLY A 224 26.26 -12.33 -20.28
CA GLY A 224 27.64 -12.71 -19.98
C GLY A 224 28.64 -11.55 -19.99
N LEU A 225 28.17 -10.31 -19.75
CA LEU A 225 29.03 -9.13 -19.83
C LEU A 225 30.14 -9.16 -18.76
N THR A 226 31.36 -9.44 -19.23
CA THR A 226 32.61 -9.37 -18.48
C THR A 226 33.18 -7.96 -18.61
N ALA A 227 32.80 -7.09 -17.67
CA ALA A 227 33.19 -5.69 -17.63
C ALA A 227 33.36 -5.25 -16.18
N THR A 228 34.18 -4.22 -15.96
CA THR A 228 34.26 -3.52 -14.68
C THR A 228 32.98 -2.72 -14.47
N LYS A 229 32.36 -2.84 -13.29
CA LYS A 229 31.00 -2.31 -13.02
C LYS A 229 31.08 -1.27 -11.91
N LYS A 230 30.54 -0.08 -12.18
CA LYS A 230 30.33 0.97 -11.18
C LYS A 230 28.85 1.28 -11.08
N VAL A 231 28.38 1.54 -9.86
CA VAL A 231 26.98 1.93 -9.61
C VAL A 231 26.95 3.20 -8.78
N ALA A 232 26.29 4.23 -9.29
CA ALA A 232 25.96 5.43 -8.55
C ALA A 232 24.49 5.36 -8.10
N THR A 233 24.25 5.67 -6.83
CA THR A 233 22.91 5.82 -6.27
C THR A 233 22.58 7.31 -6.23
N LEU A 234 21.45 7.70 -6.83
CA LEU A 234 21.11 9.13 -6.98
C LEU A 234 20.22 9.64 -5.85
N ASP A 235 19.36 8.79 -5.30
CA ASP A 235 18.45 9.15 -4.21
C ASP A 235 18.84 8.46 -2.89
N LYS A 236 18.60 9.14 -1.76
CA LYS A 236 18.88 8.58 -0.42
C LYS A 236 18.21 7.22 -0.18
N SER A 237 17.06 6.99 -0.82
CA SER A 237 16.28 5.77 -0.66
C SER A 237 16.78 4.61 -1.53
N GLY A 238 17.74 4.85 -2.44
CA GLY A 238 18.36 3.81 -3.24
C GLY A 238 17.47 3.21 -4.33
N HIS A 239 16.45 3.93 -4.78
CA HIS A 239 15.48 3.45 -5.78
C HIS A 239 15.84 3.90 -7.20
N ILE A 240 16.71 4.88 -7.34
CA ILE A 240 17.22 5.38 -8.61
C ILE A 240 18.73 5.22 -8.62
N LYS A 241 19.21 4.46 -9.60
CA LYS A 241 20.62 4.12 -9.75
C LYS A 241 21.05 4.21 -11.20
N ILE A 242 22.32 4.52 -11.40
CA ILE A 242 22.99 4.43 -12.69
C ILE A 242 24.15 3.45 -12.55
N GLY A 243 24.10 2.37 -13.31
CA GLY A 243 25.20 1.43 -13.49
C GLY A 243 25.95 1.73 -14.79
N ILE A 244 27.28 1.69 -14.74
CA ILE A 244 28.16 1.85 -15.91
C ILE A 244 29.10 0.65 -15.94
N ALA A 245 29.12 -0.04 -17.08
CA ALA A 245 29.99 -1.17 -17.34
C ALA A 245 31.03 -0.79 -18.37
N THR A 246 32.31 -0.95 -18.02
CA THR A 246 33.45 -0.60 -18.87
C THR A 246 34.34 -1.81 -19.12
N ALA A 247 34.84 -1.94 -20.35
CA ALA A 247 35.86 -2.90 -20.74
C ALA A 247 36.87 -2.16 -21.64
N ASN A 248 38.16 -2.43 -21.46
CA ASN A 248 39.25 -1.77 -22.21
C ASN A 248 39.13 -0.24 -22.21
N ASN A 249 38.82 0.36 -21.04
CA ASN A 249 38.59 1.79 -20.86
C ASN A 249 37.46 2.41 -21.72
N GLN A 250 36.60 1.59 -22.31
CA GLN A 250 35.42 2.03 -23.07
C GLN A 250 34.14 1.55 -22.41
N ILE A 251 33.10 2.39 -22.46
CA ILE A 251 31.76 2.00 -22.00
C ILE A 251 31.22 0.93 -22.94
N GLN A 252 30.75 -0.16 -22.32
CA GLN A 252 30.03 -1.24 -23.00
C GLN A 252 28.52 -1.14 -22.74
N ARG A 253 28.15 -0.65 -21.55
CA ARG A 253 26.75 -0.58 -21.13
C ARG A 253 26.52 0.50 -20.08
N VAL A 254 25.39 1.19 -20.20
CA VAL A 254 24.82 2.00 -19.12
C VAL A 254 23.46 1.43 -18.75
N VAL A 255 23.18 1.26 -17.47
CA VAL A 255 21.89 0.82 -16.95
C VAL A 255 21.34 1.89 -16.03
N MET A 256 20.10 2.30 -16.22
CA MET A 256 19.38 3.21 -15.35
C MET A 256 18.23 2.46 -14.69
N LEU A 257 18.23 2.40 -13.35
CA LEU A 257 17.12 1.91 -12.56
C LEU A 257 16.15 3.06 -12.31
N LYS A 258 14.91 2.88 -12.73
CA LYS A 258 13.81 3.80 -12.42
C LYS A 258 13.17 3.42 -11.10
N GLN A 259 12.50 4.40 -10.49
CA GLN A 259 11.78 4.22 -9.25
C GLN A 259 10.78 3.05 -9.33
N ASN A 260 10.04 2.87 -10.42
CA ASN A 260 9.12 1.74 -10.61
C ASN A 260 9.80 0.37 -10.88
N SER A 261 11.08 0.23 -10.50
CA SER A 261 11.94 -0.94 -10.71
C SER A 261 12.15 -1.34 -12.18
N GLN A 262 11.68 -0.56 -13.15
CA GLN A 262 12.04 -0.76 -14.56
C GLN A 262 13.49 -0.36 -14.79
N THR A 263 14.12 -1.02 -15.74
CA THR A 263 15.49 -0.68 -16.16
C THR A 263 15.49 -0.17 -17.59
N MET A 264 16.29 0.87 -17.83
CA MET A 264 16.66 1.32 -19.16
C MET A 264 18.15 1.05 -19.37
N THR A 265 18.46 0.21 -20.34
CA THR A 265 19.82 -0.17 -20.69
C THR A 265 20.20 0.47 -22.02
N TYR A 266 21.35 1.10 -22.07
CA TYR A 266 21.98 1.57 -23.29
C TYR A 266 23.16 0.67 -23.59
N ALA A 267 23.12 -0.02 -24.73
CA ALA A 267 24.25 -0.80 -25.24
C ALA A 267 25.15 0.11 -26.06
N TYR A 268 26.45 -0.05 -25.87
CA TYR A 268 27.47 0.74 -26.54
C TYR A 268 28.24 -0.12 -27.54
N GLU A 269 28.58 0.48 -28.67
CA GLU A 269 29.47 -0.05 -29.69
C GLU A 269 30.49 1.05 -30.00
N ASN A 270 31.78 0.72 -30.01
CA ASN A 270 32.87 1.68 -30.28
C ASN A 270 32.77 2.97 -29.44
N GLY A 271 32.45 2.83 -28.14
CA GLY A 271 32.33 3.95 -27.21
C GLY A 271 31.10 4.85 -27.42
N LYS A 272 30.14 4.47 -28.28
CA LYS A 272 28.89 5.21 -28.51
C LYS A 272 27.67 4.37 -28.15
N ALA A 273 26.68 4.97 -27.49
CA ALA A 273 25.41 4.30 -27.25
C ALA A 273 24.64 4.16 -28.58
N VAL A 274 24.32 2.93 -28.97
CA VAL A 274 23.67 2.63 -30.27
C VAL A 274 22.29 2.00 -30.12
N ARG A 275 21.96 1.47 -28.93
CA ARG A 275 20.68 0.80 -28.68
C ARG A 275 20.17 1.08 -27.28
N LYS A 276 18.88 1.41 -27.19
CA LYS A 276 18.14 1.56 -25.94
C LYS A 276 17.19 0.39 -25.75
N ILE A 277 17.28 -0.26 -24.59
CA ILE A 277 16.48 -1.41 -24.20
C ILE A 277 15.76 -1.07 -22.90
N THR A 278 14.45 -1.27 -22.84
CA THR A 278 13.67 -1.13 -21.60
C THR A 278 13.17 -2.49 -21.14
N ARG A 279 13.30 -2.77 -19.85
CA ARG A 279 12.77 -3.98 -19.22
C ARG A 279 11.85 -3.65 -18.06
N SER A 280 10.87 -4.52 -17.85
CA SER A 280 10.02 -4.49 -16.68
C SER A 280 10.84 -4.76 -15.42
N ALA A 281 10.21 -4.55 -14.27
CA ALA A 281 10.79 -4.90 -12.99
C ALA A 281 11.11 -6.42 -12.86
N THR A 282 10.40 -7.28 -13.60
CA THR A 282 10.67 -8.73 -13.68
C THR A 282 11.74 -9.11 -14.72
N GLY A 283 12.29 -8.14 -15.46
CA GLY A 283 13.27 -8.39 -16.52
C GLY A 283 12.66 -8.74 -17.87
N LYS A 284 11.33 -8.71 -18.04
CA LYS A 284 10.66 -8.88 -19.34
C LYS A 284 11.03 -7.72 -20.26
N LEU A 285 11.43 -8.02 -21.49
CA LEU A 285 11.65 -7.02 -22.53
C LEU A 285 10.35 -6.25 -22.81
N LEU A 286 10.40 -4.92 -22.67
CA LEU A 286 9.29 -4.02 -22.99
C LEU A 286 9.55 -3.29 -24.31
N SER A 287 10.79 -2.89 -24.57
CA SER A 287 11.18 -2.27 -25.84
C SER A 287 12.68 -2.43 -26.10
N SER A 288 13.05 -2.50 -27.37
CA SER A 288 14.44 -2.46 -27.85
C SER A 288 14.46 -1.63 -29.12
N LYS A 289 15.22 -0.53 -29.12
CA LYS A 289 15.27 0.41 -30.24
C LYS A 289 16.72 0.78 -30.54
N ALA A 290 17.12 0.72 -31.79
CA ALA A 290 18.32 1.40 -32.25
C ALA A 290 18.15 2.92 -32.04
N ILE A 291 19.24 3.61 -31.74
CA ILE A 291 19.29 5.05 -31.57
C ILE A 291 20.43 5.61 -32.41
N THR A 292 20.35 6.90 -32.77
CA THR A 292 21.48 7.60 -33.34
C THR A 292 22.68 7.48 -32.39
N PRO A 293 23.85 7.01 -32.85
CA PRO A 293 25.01 6.81 -32.00
C PRO A 293 25.43 8.08 -31.25
N VAL A 294 25.52 8.01 -29.93
CA VAL A 294 25.94 9.14 -29.08
C VAL A 294 27.07 8.75 -28.14
N ALA A 295 28.14 9.54 -28.10
CA ALA A 295 29.26 9.30 -27.19
C ALA A 295 28.93 9.74 -25.75
N THR A 296 28.31 10.92 -25.61
CA THR A 296 27.81 11.45 -24.33
C THR A 296 26.32 11.18 -24.21
N LEU A 297 25.92 10.45 -23.18
CA LEU A 297 24.52 10.07 -22.96
C LEU A 297 23.84 11.04 -21.99
N LYS A 298 22.78 11.71 -22.45
CA LYS A 298 21.89 12.50 -21.59
C LYS A 298 20.90 11.60 -20.86
N PHE A 299 20.59 11.91 -19.60
CA PHE A 299 19.59 11.17 -18.83
C PHE A 299 18.66 12.09 -18.04
N LYS A 300 17.48 11.56 -17.75
CA LYS A 300 16.49 12.13 -16.83
C LYS A 300 15.80 10.98 -16.08
N LEU A 301 15.91 11.00 -14.76
CA LEU A 301 15.31 10.04 -13.85
C LEU A 301 14.50 10.80 -12.81
N VAL A 302 13.32 10.29 -12.48
CA VAL A 302 12.38 10.96 -11.58
C VAL A 302 12.08 10.05 -10.40
N ALA A 303 12.29 10.56 -9.19
CA ALA A 303 11.94 9.92 -7.93
C ALA A 303 10.73 10.65 -7.34
N THR A 304 9.53 10.13 -7.56
CA THR A 304 8.30 10.69 -7.02
C THR A 304 7.98 10.03 -5.67
N PHE A 305 8.31 10.69 -4.58
CA PHE A 305 7.87 10.28 -3.25
C PHE A 305 6.75 11.22 -2.83
N ASP A 306 5.52 10.74 -3.00
CA ASP A 306 4.34 11.46 -2.55
C ASP A 306 4.20 12.86 -3.20
N LEU A 307 4.66 13.92 -2.53
CA LEU A 307 4.55 15.34 -2.92
C LEU A 307 5.75 15.93 -3.68
N GLN A 308 6.97 15.56 -3.29
CA GLN A 308 8.19 16.19 -3.78
C GLN A 308 8.91 15.20 -4.68
N GLY A 309 8.58 15.27 -5.97
CA GLY A 309 9.29 14.52 -6.99
C GLY A 309 10.65 15.15 -7.25
N GLN A 310 11.74 14.46 -6.91
CA GLN A 310 13.07 14.90 -7.32
C GLN A 310 13.33 14.45 -8.75
N THR A 311 13.70 15.39 -9.62
CA THR A 311 14.21 15.07 -10.95
C THR A 311 15.73 15.11 -10.93
N TYR A 312 16.35 14.00 -11.34
CA TYR A 312 17.79 13.89 -11.56
C TYR A 312 18.04 13.88 -13.06
N GLN A 313 18.70 14.91 -13.56
CA GLN A 313 19.05 15.01 -14.98
C GLN A 313 20.50 15.41 -15.14
N GLY A 314 21.14 14.89 -16.18
CA GLY A 314 22.57 15.04 -16.34
C GLY A 314 23.11 14.31 -17.56
N THR A 315 24.41 14.11 -17.58
CA THR A 315 25.12 13.44 -18.67
C THR A 315 26.06 12.35 -18.16
N ILE A 316 26.38 11.42 -19.05
CA ILE A 316 27.40 10.40 -18.83
C ILE A 316 28.42 10.56 -19.95
N SER A 317 29.65 10.91 -19.57
CA SER A 317 30.75 11.11 -20.53
C SER A 317 31.23 9.78 -21.13
N PRO A 318 31.98 9.79 -22.25
CA PRO A 318 32.54 8.57 -22.83
C PRO A 318 33.46 7.77 -21.89
N GLN A 319 34.04 8.43 -20.89
CA GLN A 319 34.89 7.83 -19.85
C GLN A 319 34.08 7.26 -18.67
N GLY A 320 32.74 7.35 -18.72
CA GLY A 320 31.85 6.85 -17.68
C GLY A 320 31.74 7.77 -16.46
N LYS A 321 32.08 9.06 -16.59
CA LYS A 321 31.83 10.06 -15.55
C LYS A 321 30.37 10.50 -15.60
N ILE A 322 29.70 10.48 -14.46
CA ILE A 322 28.33 10.98 -14.31
C ILE A 322 28.42 12.43 -13.87
N ASP A 323 27.81 13.33 -14.64
CA ASP A 323 27.70 14.74 -14.30
C ASP A 323 26.22 15.11 -14.14
N ILE A 324 25.87 15.62 -12.97
CA ILE A 324 24.52 16.10 -12.64
C ILE A 324 24.69 17.59 -12.37
N PRO A 325 24.32 18.47 -13.31
CA PRO A 325 24.36 19.90 -13.07
C PRO A 325 23.55 20.21 -11.82
N VAL A 326 24.21 20.84 -10.84
CA VAL A 326 23.56 21.26 -9.60
C VAL A 326 22.53 22.32 -9.98
N TYR A 327 21.25 21.95 -9.96
CA TYR A 327 20.18 22.92 -9.97
C TYR A 327 20.09 23.52 -8.56
N LEU A 328 20.79 24.64 -8.35
CA LEU A 328 20.56 25.52 -7.20
C LEU A 328 19.13 26.06 -7.30
N GLY A 329 18.19 25.34 -6.70
CA GLY A 329 16.77 25.69 -6.72
C GLY A 329 16.02 24.97 -5.61
N TRP A 330 16.08 25.56 -4.42
CA TRP A 330 15.21 25.37 -3.25
C TRP A 330 15.08 23.94 -2.70
N ILE A 331 15.87 23.67 -1.66
CA ILE A 331 15.54 22.67 -0.64
C ILE A 331 14.51 23.35 0.29
N ALA A 332 13.28 22.81 0.32
CA ALA A 332 12.29 23.05 1.36
C ALA A 332 11.87 21.71 1.97
#